data_AF-A0A2M8GEZ4-F1
#
_entry.id   AF-A0A2M8GEZ4-F1
#
_cell.length_a   1.000
_cell.length_b   1.000
_cell.length_c   1.000
_cell.angle_alpha   90.00
_cell.angle_beta   90.00
_cell.angle_gamma   90.00
#
_symmetry.space_group_name_H-M   'P 1'
#
loop_
_entity.id
_entity.type
_entity.pdbx_description
1 polymer ?
#
loop_
_entity_poly.entity_id
_entity_poly.type
_entity_poly.pdbx_seq_one_letter_code
_entity_poly.pdbx_strand_id
1 'polypeptide(L)'
;MDERKFTGEEVRTEVQRLLQSMKYQLEEPHIPKEFMGKPDFYGKREEGGTTHAICGLVINDIKEIPRGVTHLWTIKRQLGEDIDYVIVLPPQKEDDLVGLLRADNNKLLKKVKREEFQIWLCNPGEKSICSVFGTPRDSLFTRYLKFRDLEGESHTS
;
A
#
# COMPACT_ATOMS: atom_id res chain seq x y z
N MET A 1 22.61 10.26 11.29
CA MET A 1 22.41 10.28 9.82
C MET A 1 21.20 11.16 9.60
N ASP A 2 21.34 12.27 8.87
CA ASP A 2 20.19 13.09 8.49
C ASP A 2 19.23 12.22 7.66
N GLU A 3 18.12 11.81 8.27
CA GLU A 3 17.03 11.15 7.57
C GLU A 3 16.41 12.19 6.64
N ARG A 4 16.84 12.19 5.37
CA ARG A 4 16.16 12.92 4.31
C ARG A 4 14.69 12.53 4.37
N LYS A 5 13.82 13.49 4.70
CA LYS A 5 12.38 13.31 4.64
C LYS A 5 11.96 13.33 3.18
N PHE A 6 11.44 12.21 2.69
CA PHE A 6 10.85 12.13 1.37
C PHE A 6 9.40 12.64 1.41
N THR A 7 9.02 13.39 0.39
CA THR A 7 7.66 13.89 0.22
C THR A 7 6.75 12.80 -0.35
N GLY A 8 5.44 12.94 -0.13
CA GLY A 8 4.43 12.07 -0.75
C GLY A 8 4.52 12.07 -2.28
N GLU A 9 4.89 13.18 -2.92
CA GLU A 9 5.05 13.22 -4.37
C GLU A 9 6.27 12.42 -4.85
N GLU A 10 7.40 12.46 -4.12
CA GLU A 10 8.56 11.61 -4.41
C GLU A 10 8.21 10.12 -4.25
N VAL A 11 7.47 9.77 -3.19
CA VAL A 11 6.98 8.41 -2.96
C VAL A 11 6.05 7.96 -4.09
N ARG A 12 5.06 8.79 -4.45
CA ARG A 12 4.11 8.52 -5.53
C ARG A 12 4.82 8.29 -6.86
N THR A 13 5.74 9.19 -7.21
CA THR A 13 6.53 9.12 -8.44
C THR A 13 7.31 7.82 -8.51
N GLU A 14 7.97 7.42 -7.41
CA GLU A 14 8.76 6.19 -7.37
C GLU A 14 7.88 4.93 -7.48
N VAL A 15 6.71 4.90 -6.83
CA VAL A 15 5.74 3.80 -6.96
C VAL A 15 5.25 3.69 -8.40
N GLN A 16 4.85 4.80 -9.00
CA GLN A 16 4.40 4.84 -10.39
C GLN A 16 5.49 4.36 -11.36
N ARG A 17 6.74 4.78 -11.14
CA ARG A 17 7.91 4.31 -11.89
C ARG A 17 8.08 2.80 -11.79
N LEU A 18 7.94 2.23 -10.59
CA LEU A 18 8.02 0.79 -10.39
C LEU A 18 6.90 0.06 -11.16
N LEU A 19 5.65 0.50 -10.97
CA LEU A 19 4.49 -0.09 -11.64
C LEU A 19 4.67 -0.09 -13.17
N GLN A 20 5.09 1.03 -13.74
CA GLN A 20 5.38 1.13 -15.17
C GLN A 20 6.51 0.18 -15.61
N SER A 21 7.56 0.01 -14.80
CA SER A 21 8.63 -0.97 -15.10
C SER A 21 8.14 -2.42 -15.11
N MET A 22 7.08 -2.71 -14.35
CA MET A 22 6.37 -3.99 -14.32
C MET A 22 5.30 -4.10 -15.42
N LYS A 23 5.20 -3.09 -16.32
CA LYS A 23 4.23 -2.98 -17.42
C LYS A 23 2.79 -2.73 -16.97
N TYR A 24 2.57 -2.21 -15.77
CA TYR A 24 1.27 -1.65 -15.41
C TYR A 24 1.03 -0.37 -16.21
N GLN A 25 -0.14 -0.28 -16.83
CA GLN A 25 -0.66 0.94 -17.42
C GLN A 25 -1.31 1.77 -16.32
N LEU A 26 -0.77 2.97 -16.07
CA LEU A 26 -1.34 3.90 -15.12
C LEU A 26 -2.50 4.63 -15.76
N GLU A 27 -3.67 4.57 -15.13
CA GLU A 27 -4.90 5.18 -15.63
C GLU A 27 -5.74 5.71 -14.47
N GLU A 28 -6.77 6.52 -14.76
CA GLU A 28 -7.74 6.88 -13.75
C GLU A 28 -8.77 5.74 -13.60
N PRO A 29 -9.07 5.31 -12.36
CA PRO A 29 -10.10 4.30 -12.15
C PRO A 29 -11.48 4.90 -12.42
N HIS A 30 -12.38 4.11 -13.02
CA HIS A 30 -13.76 4.51 -13.17
C HIS A 30 -14.48 4.45 -11.81
N ILE A 31 -14.63 5.61 -11.17
CA ILE A 31 -15.31 5.74 -9.87
C ILE A 31 -16.71 6.34 -10.11
N PRO A 32 -17.81 5.60 -9.87
CA PRO A 32 -19.16 6.07 -10.15
C PRO A 32 -19.61 7.29 -9.34
N LYS A 33 -18.95 7.56 -8.21
CA LYS A 33 -19.28 8.64 -7.27
C LYS A 33 -18.04 9.49 -6.98
N GLU A 34 -17.82 10.54 -7.78
CA GLU A 34 -16.63 11.40 -7.71
C GLU A 34 -16.35 12.01 -6.32
N PHE A 35 -17.38 12.14 -5.48
CA PHE A 35 -17.30 12.72 -4.14
C PHE A 35 -16.79 11.75 -3.05
N MET A 36 -16.57 10.46 -3.35
CA MET A 36 -16.23 9.43 -2.35
C MET A 36 -14.74 9.06 -2.28
N GLY A 37 -13.87 9.90 -2.85
CA GLY A 37 -12.42 9.79 -2.71
C GLY A 37 -11.76 9.09 -3.89
N LYS A 38 -10.67 9.70 -4.38
CA LYS A 38 -9.85 9.19 -5.48
C LYS A 38 -8.54 8.63 -4.93
N PRO A 39 -8.01 7.54 -5.50
CA PRO A 39 -6.67 7.09 -5.16
C PRO A 39 -5.61 8.02 -5.75
N ASP A 40 -4.41 8.00 -5.17
CA ASP A 40 -3.27 8.75 -5.68
C ASP A 40 -2.67 8.09 -6.93
N PHE A 41 -2.83 6.77 -7.04
CA PHE A 41 -2.49 6.03 -8.24
C PHE A 41 -3.39 4.81 -8.42
N TYR A 42 -3.57 4.45 -9.68
CA TYR A 42 -4.23 3.23 -10.10
C TYR A 42 -3.53 2.71 -11.35
N GLY A 43 -3.43 1.39 -11.47
CA GLY A 43 -2.90 0.79 -12.68
C GLY A 43 -3.38 -0.63 -12.90
N LYS A 44 -3.35 -1.03 -14.17
CA LYS A 44 -3.69 -2.39 -14.60
C LYS A 44 -2.57 -3.01 -15.40
N ARG A 45 -2.45 -4.33 -15.32
CA ARG A 45 -1.59 -5.16 -16.13
C ARG A 45 -2.35 -6.38 -16.57
N GLU A 46 -2.30 -6.69 -17.85
CA GLU A 46 -2.88 -7.92 -18.40
C GLU A 46 -1.78 -8.95 -18.66
N GLU A 47 -1.97 -10.17 -18.16
CA GLU A 47 -1.07 -11.29 -18.38
C GLU A 47 -1.88 -12.58 -18.54
N GLY A 48 -1.73 -13.27 -19.66
CA GLY A 48 -2.32 -14.61 -19.85
C GLY A 48 -3.84 -14.66 -19.70
N GLY A 49 -4.56 -13.57 -19.99
CA GLY A 49 -6.01 -13.45 -19.78
C GLY A 49 -6.43 -13.11 -18.35
N THR A 50 -5.49 -12.89 -17.44
CA THR A 50 -5.74 -12.34 -16.10
C THR A 50 -5.46 -10.84 -16.09
N THR A 51 -6.36 -10.05 -15.52
CA THR A 51 -6.13 -8.64 -15.25
C THR A 51 -5.71 -8.47 -13.80
N HIS A 52 -4.47 -8.01 -13.59
CA HIS A 52 -3.99 -7.55 -12.30
C HIS A 52 -4.24 -6.06 -12.18
N ALA A 53 -4.86 -5.62 -11.09
CA ALA A 53 -5.14 -4.22 -10.85
C ALA A 53 -4.65 -3.84 -9.45
N ILE A 54 -4.12 -2.63 -9.33
CA ILE A 54 -3.64 -2.08 -8.06
C ILE A 54 -4.09 -0.64 -7.91
N CYS A 55 -4.48 -0.28 -6.70
CA CYS A 55 -5.00 1.01 -6.31
C CYS A 55 -4.34 1.43 -5.00
N GLY A 56 -3.83 2.66 -4.92
CA GLY A 56 -3.14 3.08 -3.71
C GLY A 56 -3.30 4.52 -3.29
N LEU A 57 -3.06 4.71 -1.99
CA LEU A 57 -2.97 6.01 -1.33
C LEU A 57 -1.54 6.24 -0.86
N VAL A 58 -1.04 7.44 -1.04
CA VAL A 58 0.26 7.89 -0.55
C VAL A 58 0.03 8.84 0.61
N ILE A 59 0.58 8.49 1.77
CA ILE A 59 0.49 9.30 2.99
C ILE A 59 1.89 9.63 3.50
N ASN A 60 2.03 10.77 4.18
CA ASN A 60 3.36 11.27 4.57
C ASN A 60 3.77 10.79 5.96
N ASP A 61 2.80 10.61 6.86
CA ASP A 61 3.04 10.24 8.25
C ASP A 61 2.28 8.97 8.62
N ILE A 62 2.91 8.16 9.47
CA ILE A 62 2.36 6.92 9.98
C ILE A 62 1.02 7.12 10.71
N LYS A 63 0.84 8.26 11.38
CA LYS A 63 -0.40 8.64 12.08
C LYS A 63 -1.59 8.81 11.14
N GLU A 64 -1.36 8.94 9.83
CA GLU A 64 -2.40 9.04 8.82
C GLU A 64 -2.94 7.68 8.39
N ILE A 65 -2.29 6.56 8.74
CA ILE A 65 -2.72 5.19 8.35
C ILE A 65 -4.19 4.91 8.72
N PRO A 66 -4.71 5.21 9.92
CA PRO A 66 -6.12 4.94 10.25
C PRO A 66 -7.10 5.66 9.31
N ARG A 67 -6.76 6.90 8.92
CA ARG A 67 -7.54 7.68 7.95
C ARG A 67 -7.38 7.08 6.55
N GLY A 68 -6.16 6.74 6.15
CA GLY A 68 -5.84 6.05 4.90
C GLY A 68 -6.63 4.76 4.74
N VAL A 69 -6.67 3.89 5.75
CA VAL A 69 -7.43 2.64 5.76
C VAL A 69 -8.94 2.89 5.57
N THR A 70 -9.47 3.96 6.17
CA THR A 70 -10.89 4.32 6.00
C THR A 70 -11.18 4.86 4.59
N HIS A 71 -10.25 5.62 4.02
CA HIS A 71 -10.35 6.11 2.64
C HIS A 71 -10.24 4.96 1.63
N LEU A 72 -9.25 4.09 1.78
CA LEU A 72 -9.03 2.91 0.94
C LEU A 72 -10.23 1.96 0.98
N TRP A 73 -10.86 1.78 2.14
CA TRP A 73 -12.11 1.02 2.26
C TRP A 73 -13.27 1.63 1.46
N THR A 74 -13.38 2.96 1.44
CA THR A 74 -14.38 3.63 0.62
C THR A 74 -14.11 3.44 -0.87
N ILE A 75 -12.85 3.48 -1.28
CA ILE A 75 -12.44 3.22 -2.67
C ILE A 75 -12.72 1.75 -3.03
N LYS A 76 -12.39 0.80 -2.15
CA LYS A 76 -12.64 -0.64 -2.34
C LYS A 76 -14.10 -0.95 -2.58
N ARG A 77 -15.01 -0.36 -1.79
CA ARG A 77 -16.47 -0.52 -1.98
C ARG A 77 -16.98 -0.04 -3.34
N GLN A 78 -16.22 0.78 -4.06
CA GLN A 78 -16.60 1.31 -5.37
C GLN A 78 -15.95 0.51 -6.51
N LEU A 79 -14.72 0.03 -6.31
CA LEU A 79 -13.94 -0.63 -7.35
C LEU A 79 -13.98 -2.17 -7.30
N GLY A 80 -14.40 -2.76 -6.17
CA GLY A 80 -14.58 -4.22 -6.02
C GLY A 80 -13.48 -4.90 -5.21
N GLU A 81 -13.49 -6.23 -5.17
CA GLU A 81 -12.55 -7.01 -4.36
C GLU A 81 -11.31 -7.45 -5.14
N ASP A 82 -11.38 -7.49 -6.47
CA ASP A 82 -10.37 -8.06 -7.38
C ASP A 82 -9.18 -7.12 -7.67
N ILE A 83 -8.98 -6.11 -6.82
CA ILE A 83 -7.91 -5.11 -6.92
C ILE A 83 -7.03 -5.19 -5.67
N ASP A 84 -5.73 -5.03 -5.83
CA ASP A 84 -4.81 -4.85 -4.72
C ASP A 84 -4.93 -3.42 -4.18
N TYR A 85 -5.20 -3.29 -2.88
CA TYR A 85 -5.39 -2.01 -2.22
C TYR A 85 -4.22 -1.72 -1.28
N VAL A 86 -3.50 -0.63 -1.52
CA VAL A 86 -2.25 -0.34 -0.81
C VAL A 86 -2.20 1.06 -0.22
N ILE A 87 -1.62 1.18 0.98
CA ILE A 87 -1.16 2.44 1.55
C ILE A 87 0.36 2.47 1.45
N VAL A 88 0.91 3.52 0.85
CA VAL A 88 2.34 3.70 0.70
C VAL A 88 2.80 4.89 1.53
N LEU A 89 3.88 4.71 2.27
CA LEU A 89 4.53 5.75 3.07
C LEU A 89 6.01 5.90 2.67
N PRO A 90 6.64 7.07 2.94
CA PRO A 90 8.09 7.16 2.98
C PRO A 90 8.66 6.26 4.10
N PRO A 91 9.98 6.03 4.17
CA PRO A 91 10.56 5.14 5.18
C PRO A 91 10.16 5.58 6.59
N GLN A 92 9.67 4.62 7.39
CA GLN A 92 9.28 4.81 8.78
C GLN A 92 10.09 3.86 9.67
N LYS A 93 10.16 4.16 10.96
CA LYS A 93 10.66 3.20 11.94
C LYS A 93 9.66 2.07 12.09
N GLU A 94 10.17 0.85 12.06
CA GLU A 94 9.36 -0.38 12.12
C GLU A 94 8.57 -0.47 13.44
N ASP A 95 9.23 -0.13 14.56
CA ASP A 95 8.61 -0.14 15.90
C ASP A 95 7.41 0.81 16.00
N ASP A 96 7.48 1.98 15.36
CA ASP A 96 6.38 2.94 15.34
C ASP A 96 5.18 2.36 14.56
N LEU A 97 5.45 1.62 13.47
CA LEU A 97 4.41 0.99 12.65
C LEU A 97 3.74 -0.16 13.39
N VAL A 98 4.53 -1.02 14.02
CA VAL A 98 4.02 -2.12 14.85
C VAL A 98 3.22 -1.56 16.01
N GLY A 99 3.72 -0.54 16.70
CA GLY A 99 3.04 0.13 17.80
C GLY A 99 1.68 0.68 17.38
N LEU A 100 1.61 1.37 16.23
CA LEU A 100 0.35 1.90 15.70
C LEU A 100 -0.63 0.78 15.29
N LEU A 101 -0.17 -0.25 14.58
CA LEU A 101 -1.03 -1.33 14.10
C LEU A 101 -1.62 -2.15 15.26
N ARG A 102 -0.82 -2.35 16.33
CA ARG A 102 -1.21 -3.12 17.52
C ARG A 102 -1.95 -2.29 18.58
N ALA A 103 -1.98 -0.97 18.45
CA ALA A 103 -2.77 -0.08 19.30
C ALA A 103 -4.26 -0.48 19.33
N ASP A 104 -4.96 -0.03 20.37
CA ASP A 104 -6.40 -0.29 20.57
C ASP A 104 -6.79 -1.77 20.40
N ASN A 105 -6.01 -2.67 21.03
CA ASN A 105 -6.22 -4.12 20.98
C ASN A 105 -6.24 -4.68 19.54
N ASN A 106 -5.27 -4.26 18.73
CA ASN A 106 -5.09 -4.68 17.34
C ASN A 106 -6.27 -4.33 16.42
N LYS A 107 -7.11 -3.34 16.77
CA LYS A 107 -8.30 -3.01 15.97
C LYS A 107 -7.95 -2.60 14.54
N LEU A 108 -6.90 -1.81 14.37
CA LEU A 108 -6.42 -1.38 13.06
C LEU A 108 -5.84 -2.56 12.28
N LEU A 109 -4.94 -3.33 12.89
CA LEU A 109 -4.37 -4.54 12.27
C LEU A 109 -5.45 -5.53 11.82
N LYS A 110 -6.45 -5.80 12.65
CA LYS A 110 -7.59 -6.67 12.28
C LYS A 110 -8.38 -6.12 11.10
N LYS A 111 -8.55 -4.80 10.99
CA LYS A 111 -9.22 -4.17 9.85
C LYS A 111 -8.37 -4.31 8.59
N VAL A 112 -7.07 -3.99 8.63
CA VAL A 112 -6.16 -4.14 7.49
C VAL A 112 -6.16 -5.60 6.98
N LYS A 113 -6.08 -6.58 7.90
CA LYS A 113 -6.18 -8.02 7.59
C LYS A 113 -7.49 -8.38 6.89
N ARG A 114 -8.62 -8.06 7.52
CA ARG A 114 -9.94 -8.45 7.02
C ARG A 114 -10.24 -7.85 5.64
N GLU A 115 -9.78 -6.64 5.39
CA GLU A 115 -10.00 -5.97 4.10
C GLU A 115 -8.90 -6.27 3.07
N GLU A 116 -7.94 -7.15 3.38
CA GLU A 116 -6.79 -7.51 2.53
C GLU A 116 -5.98 -6.30 2.05
N PHE A 117 -5.86 -5.27 2.90
CA PHE A 117 -5.06 -4.09 2.59
C PHE A 117 -3.57 -4.34 2.78
N GLN A 118 -2.79 -3.68 1.95
CA GLN A 118 -1.34 -3.73 2.00
C GLN A 118 -0.77 -2.41 2.54
N ILE A 119 0.39 -2.50 3.19
CA ILE A 119 1.14 -1.32 3.65
C ILE A 119 2.57 -1.45 3.13
N TRP A 120 3.01 -0.45 2.38
CA TRP A 120 4.34 -0.42 1.78
C TRP A 120 5.15 0.77 2.31
N LEU A 121 6.44 0.55 2.52
CA LEU A 121 7.43 1.58 2.75
C LEU A 121 8.25 1.78 1.48
N CYS A 122 8.18 2.96 0.88
CA CYS A 122 8.92 3.34 -0.31
C CYS A 122 10.10 4.23 0.09
N ASN A 123 11.31 3.86 -0.34
CA ASN A 123 12.51 4.70 -0.24
C ASN A 123 12.92 5.18 -1.64
N PRO A 124 12.51 6.39 -2.05
CA PRO A 124 12.88 6.95 -3.35
C PRO A 124 14.39 7.11 -3.56
N GLY A 125 15.16 7.38 -2.49
CA GLY A 125 16.62 7.52 -2.58
C GLY A 125 17.32 6.21 -2.95
N GLU A 126 16.79 5.08 -2.48
CA GLU A 126 17.30 3.74 -2.80
C GLU A 126 16.56 3.06 -3.96
N LYS A 127 15.52 3.70 -4.51
CA LYS A 127 14.63 3.10 -5.51
C LYS A 127 14.09 1.73 -5.07
N SER A 128 13.73 1.62 -3.81
CA SER A 128 13.30 0.36 -3.21
C SER A 128 11.96 0.50 -2.50
N ILE A 129 11.15 -0.55 -2.57
CA ILE A 129 9.85 -0.63 -1.92
C ILE A 129 9.81 -1.93 -1.11
N CYS A 130 9.36 -1.80 0.13
CA CYS A 130 9.19 -2.92 1.05
C CYS A 130 7.71 -3.07 1.37
N SER A 131 7.12 -4.23 1.06
CA SER A 131 5.83 -4.60 1.63
C SER A 131 6.07 -5.03 3.07
N VAL A 132 5.50 -4.28 4.01
CA VAL A 132 5.60 -4.56 5.45
C VAL A 132 4.31 -5.18 5.99
N PHE A 133 3.23 -5.10 5.21
CA PHE A 133 2.00 -5.80 5.51
C PHE A 133 1.28 -6.17 4.22
N GLY A 134 0.78 -7.40 4.14
CA GLY A 134 0.08 -7.93 2.97
C GLY A 134 1.02 -8.29 1.82
N THR A 135 0.51 -9.08 0.87
CA THR A 135 1.25 -9.52 -0.32
C THR A 135 0.42 -9.21 -1.56
N PRO A 136 1.01 -8.62 -2.61
CA PRO A 136 0.32 -8.42 -3.88
C PRO A 136 -0.12 -9.73 -4.53
N ARG A 137 -1.26 -9.72 -5.21
CA ARG A 137 -1.78 -10.88 -5.95
C ARG A 137 -0.98 -11.16 -7.22
N ASP A 138 -0.43 -10.10 -7.86
CA ASP A 138 0.48 -10.28 -8.98
C ASP A 138 1.84 -10.79 -8.48
N SER A 139 2.14 -12.05 -8.79
CA SER A 139 3.39 -12.71 -8.39
C SER A 139 4.66 -11.99 -8.89
N LEU A 140 4.56 -11.14 -9.92
CA LEU A 140 5.69 -10.36 -10.41
C LEU A 140 6.28 -9.44 -9.33
N PHE A 141 5.48 -8.96 -8.38
CA PHE A 141 5.95 -8.14 -7.26
C PHE A 141 7.00 -8.85 -6.40
N THR A 142 7.01 -10.19 -6.37
CA THR A 142 8.03 -10.96 -5.62
C THR A 142 9.45 -10.74 -6.12
N ARG A 143 9.63 -10.24 -7.35
CA ARG A 143 10.94 -9.91 -7.94
C ARG A 143 11.40 -8.50 -7.64
N TYR A 144 10.49 -7.62 -7.24
CA TYR A 144 10.76 -6.18 -7.11
C TYR A 144 10.60 -5.65 -5.69
N LEU A 145 9.70 -6.24 -4.90
CA LEU A 145 9.47 -5.83 -3.51
C LEU A 145 10.34 -6.65 -2.57
N LYS A 146 10.84 -5.98 -1.55
CA LYS A 146 11.28 -6.64 -0.32
C LYS A 146 10.03 -6.96 0.50
N PHE A 147 10.00 -8.12 1.16
CA PHE A 147 8.92 -8.48 2.07
C PHE A 147 9.48 -8.51 3.49
N ARG A 148 8.79 -7.82 4.40
CA ARG A 148 9.01 -7.94 5.84
C ARG A 148 7.74 -8.44 6.47
N ASP A 149 7.90 -9.41 7.33
CA ASP A 149 6.79 -9.93 8.10
C ASP A 149 6.74 -9.23 9.46
N LEU A 150 5.80 -8.28 9.60
CA LEU A 150 5.52 -7.63 10.88
C LEU A 150 4.65 -8.50 11.81
N GLU A 151 4.34 -9.74 11.41
CA GLU A 151 3.57 -10.68 12.22
C GLU A 151 4.33 -11.28 13.40
N GLY A 152 5.55 -10.81 13.69
CA GLY A 152 6.39 -11.17 14.85
C GLY A 152 5.58 -11.74 16.01
N GLU A 153 5.71 -13.06 16.17
CA GLU A 153 4.87 -13.95 16.95
C GLU A 153 4.60 -13.42 18.37
N SER A 154 3.36 -13.59 18.82
CA SER A 154 3.04 -13.68 20.24
C SER A 154 2.24 -14.97 20.45
N HIS A 155 2.85 -16.09 20.11
CA HIS A 155 2.55 -17.35 20.78
C HIS A 155 3.32 -17.36 22.10
N THR A 156 2.79 -16.69 23.12
CA THR A 156 3.05 -17.12 24.49
C THR A 156 2.06 -18.22 24.80
N SER A 157 2.63 -19.43 24.89
CA SER A 157 2.13 -20.67 25.49
C SER A 157 1.01 -20.52 26.51
#